data_AF-A0A847XFD0-F1
#
_entry.id   AF-A0A847XFD0-F1
#
_cell.length_a   1.000
_cell.length_b   1.000
_cell.length_c   1.000
_cell.angle_alpha   90.00
_cell.angle_beta   90.00
_cell.angle_gamma   90.00
#
_symmetry.space_group_name_H-M   'P 1'
#
loop_
_entity.id
_entity.type
_entity.pdbx_description
1 polymer ?
#
loop_
_entity_poly.entity_id
_entity_poly.type
_entity_poly.pdbx_seq_one_letter_code
_entity_poly.pdbx_strand_id
1 'polypeptide(L)'
;MKYISRKDINLGLIFVILFVITLIGGFIKWPLFILAGIFLIFYIILDNKRLRCPNCGGYENLDRLMYAKNHMFYCKHCGERIDIQ
;
A
#
# COMPACT_ATOMS: atom_id res chain seq x y z
N MET A 1 -2.00 -18.95 -9.94
CA MET A 1 -2.24 -18.39 -8.60
C MET A 1 -2.15 -16.88 -8.69
N LYS A 2 -3.10 -16.16 -8.11
CA LYS A 2 -3.05 -14.71 -8.06
C LYS A 2 -2.18 -14.31 -6.85
N TYR A 3 -1.20 -13.45 -7.05
CA TYR A 3 -0.21 -13.04 -6.06
C TYR A 3 -0.19 -11.51 -5.92
N ILE A 4 0.42 -11.01 -4.85
CA ILE A 4 0.72 -9.58 -4.68
C ILE A 4 2.21 -9.40 -4.95
N SER A 5 2.60 -8.43 -5.79
CA SER A 5 4.02 -8.22 -6.06
C SER A 5 4.72 -7.47 -4.92
N ARG A 6 5.93 -7.91 -4.54
CA ARG A 6 6.83 -7.15 -3.64
C ARG A 6 7.07 -5.74 -4.13
N LYS A 7 7.11 -5.54 -5.45
CA LYS A 7 7.33 -4.22 -6.06
C LYS A 7 6.16 -3.28 -5.76
N ASP A 8 4.92 -3.77 -5.83
CA ASP A 8 3.73 -2.98 -5.53
C ASP A 8 3.68 -2.62 -4.03
N ILE A 9 4.06 -3.54 -3.14
CA ILE A 9 4.14 -3.26 -1.68
C ILE A 9 5.19 -2.18 -1.40
N ASN A 10 6.38 -2.30 -1.99
CA ASN A 10 7.43 -1.30 -1.85
C ASN A 10 7.00 0.06 -2.42
N LEU A 11 6.28 0.06 -3.54
CA LEU A 11 5.74 1.28 -4.14
C LEU A 11 4.71 1.94 -3.21
N GLY A 12 3.83 1.15 -2.59
CA GLY A 12 2.90 1.64 -1.56
C GLY A 12 3.63 2.30 -0.39
N LEU A 13 4.71 1.67 0.10
CA LEU A 13 5.54 2.24 1.16
C LEU A 13 6.18 3.57 0.74
N ILE A 14 6.71 3.65 -0.48
CA ILE A 14 7.28 4.88 -1.03
C ILE A 14 6.22 5.99 -1.08
N PHE A 15 5.00 5.71 -1.54
CA PHE A 15 3.92 6.70 -1.55
C PHE A 15 3.55 7.19 -0.15
N VAL A 16 3.49 6.31 0.84
CA VAL A 16 3.23 6.71 2.23
C VAL A 16 4.36 7.60 2.77
N ILE A 17 5.62 7.25 2.52
CA ILE A 17 6.77 8.07 2.94
C ILE A 17 6.76 9.44 2.27
N LEU A 18 6.56 9.49 0.94
CA LEU A 18 6.48 10.74 0.19
C LEU A 18 5.30 11.61 0.64
N PHE A 19 4.15 10.99 0.94
CA PHE A 19 2.99 11.67 1.51
C PHE A 19 3.35 12.33 2.85
N VAL A 20 3.98 11.61 3.78
CA VAL A 20 4.36 12.17 5.09
C VAL A 20 5.36 13.32 4.93
N ILE A 21 6.39 13.16 4.09
CA ILE A 21 7.40 14.22 3.84
C ILE A 21 6.74 15.46 3.25
N THR A 22 5.87 15.31 2.25
CA THR A 22 5.19 16.44 1.61
C THR A 22 4.15 17.08 2.51
N LEU A 23 3.48 16.31 3.36
CA LEU A 23 2.53 16.83 4.35
C LEU A 23 3.24 17.69 5.40
N ILE A 24 4.36 17.23 5.95
CA ILE A 24 5.19 18.01 6.88
C ILE A 24 5.73 19.27 6.17
N GLY A 25 6.23 19.12 4.94
CA GLY A 25 6.67 20.25 4.11
C GLY A 25 5.55 21.25 3.80
N GLY A 26 4.29 20.80 3.72
CA GLY A 26 3.10 21.63 3.51
C GLY A 26 2.95 22.76 4.53
N PHE A 27 3.30 22.49 5.78
CA PHE A 27 3.29 23.50 6.84
C PHE A 27 4.31 24.63 6.60
N ILE A 28 5.38 24.37 5.85
CA ILE A 28 6.39 25.36 5.47
C ILE A 28 6.00 26.03 4.13
N LYS A 29 5.55 25.24 3.15
CA LYS A 29 5.14 25.68 1.82
C LYS A 29 3.81 25.06 1.43
N TRP A 30 2.75 25.86 1.50
CA TRP A 30 1.37 25.44 1.24
C TRP A 30 1.16 24.64 -0.07
N PRO A 31 1.84 24.93 -1.21
CA PRO A 31 1.69 24.11 -2.43
C PRO A 31 2.05 22.63 -2.26
N LEU A 32 2.86 22.26 -1.26
CA LEU A 32 3.21 20.86 -1.00
C LEU A 32 2.02 20.02 -0.51
N PHE A 33 0.95 20.65 0.03
CA PHE A 33 -0.29 19.94 0.33
C PHE A 33 -0.95 19.36 -0.92
N ILE A 34 -0.80 20.02 -2.08
CA ILE A 34 -1.32 19.49 -3.35
C ILE A 34 -0.57 18.20 -3.73
N LEU A 35 0.76 18.19 -3.57
CA LEU A 35 1.56 16.98 -3.80
C LEU A 35 1.21 15.86 -2.82
N ALA A 36 0.97 16.18 -1.54
CA ALA A 36 0.51 15.21 -0.56
C ALA A 36 -0.83 14.58 -1.01
N GLY A 37 -1.79 15.40 -1.46
CA GLY A 37 -3.05 14.89 -2.03
C GLY A 37 -2.83 13.94 -3.22
N ILE A 38 -1.91 14.28 -4.12
CA ILE A 38 -1.57 13.44 -5.28
C ILE A 38 -0.98 12.09 -4.84
N PHE A 39 -0.03 12.06 -3.90
CA PHE A 39 0.54 10.80 -3.39
C PHE A 39 -0.51 9.94 -2.70
N LEU A 40 -1.43 10.54 -1.94
CA LEU A 40 -2.53 9.83 -1.31
C LEU A 40 -3.46 9.20 -2.35
N ILE A 41 -3.81 9.92 -3.41
CA ILE A 41 -4.65 9.39 -4.50
C ILE A 41 -3.95 8.21 -5.19
N PHE A 42 -2.66 8.34 -5.53
CA PHE A 42 -1.91 7.24 -6.14
C PHE A 42 -1.84 6.02 -5.23
N TYR A 43 -1.66 6.23 -3.92
CA TYR A 43 -1.70 5.15 -2.94
C TYR A 43 -3.07 4.45 -2.92
N ILE A 44 -4.19 5.19 -2.89
CA ILE A 44 -5.54 4.61 -2.92
C ILE A 44 -5.78 3.81 -4.20
N ILE A 45 -5.33 4.31 -5.36
CA ILE A 45 -5.45 3.59 -6.63
C ILE A 45 -4.64 2.30 -6.61
N LEU A 46 -3.39 2.35 -6.11
CA LEU A 46 -2.52 1.19 -5.98
C LEU A 46 -3.12 0.16 -5.03
N ASP A 47 -3.62 0.59 -3.88
CA ASP A 47 -4.25 -0.25 -2.87
C ASP A 47 -5.42 -1.03 -3.47
N ASN A 48 -6.37 -0.30 -4.07
CA ASN A 48 -7.57 -0.88 -4.65
C ASN A 48 -7.30 -1.84 -5.81
N LYS A 49 -6.24 -1.60 -6.61
CA LYS A 49 -5.96 -2.40 -7.80
C LYS A 49 -4.99 -3.55 -7.55
N ARG A 50 -4.07 -3.43 -6.60
CA ARG A 50 -2.90 -4.32 -6.52
C ARG A 50 -2.56 -4.85 -5.13
N LEU A 51 -2.99 -4.21 -4.04
CA LEU A 51 -2.63 -4.63 -2.68
C LEU A 51 -3.76 -5.37 -1.95
N ARG A 52 -4.95 -5.41 -2.52
CA ARG A 52 -6.07 -6.21 -2.00
C ARG A 52 -5.81 -7.70 -2.14
N CYS A 53 -6.47 -8.48 -1.29
CA CYS A 53 -6.41 -9.93 -1.35
C CYS A 53 -6.79 -10.40 -2.78
N PRO A 54 -5.91 -11.16 -3.45
CA PRO A 54 -6.16 -11.57 -4.82
C PRO A 54 -7.38 -12.49 -4.99
N ASN A 55 -7.76 -13.19 -3.91
CA ASN A 55 -8.86 -14.13 -3.94
C ASN A 55 -10.21 -13.47 -3.67
N CYS A 56 -10.34 -12.75 -2.54
CA CYS A 56 -11.62 -12.17 -2.11
C CYS A 56 -11.72 -10.65 -2.30
N GLY A 57 -10.66 -9.96 -2.72
CA GLY A 57 -10.62 -8.49 -2.83
C GLY A 57 -10.65 -7.76 -1.49
N GLY A 58 -10.46 -8.48 -0.38
CA GLY A 58 -10.43 -7.94 0.98
C GLY A 58 -9.24 -6.99 1.20
N TYR A 59 -9.43 -6.03 2.09
CA TYR A 59 -8.44 -4.98 2.34
C TYR A 59 -7.25 -5.49 3.18
N GLU A 60 -6.05 -5.29 2.61
CA GLU A 60 -4.69 -5.48 3.14
C GLU A 60 -4.11 -4.29 3.94
N ASN A 61 -3.86 -4.34 5.25
CA ASN A 61 -2.98 -3.30 5.83
C ASN A 61 -1.57 -3.39 5.21
N LEU A 62 -0.99 -2.28 4.75
CA LEU A 62 0.34 -2.25 4.13
C LEU A 62 1.43 -2.83 5.04
N ASP A 63 1.40 -2.51 6.33
CA ASP A 63 2.30 -3.07 7.34
C ASP A 63 2.25 -4.60 7.37
N ARG A 64 1.04 -5.16 7.30
CA ARG A 64 0.84 -6.61 7.29
C ARG A 64 1.32 -7.24 5.98
N LEU A 65 1.14 -6.55 4.85
CA LEU A 65 1.68 -6.97 3.55
C LEU A 65 3.22 -6.92 3.55
N MET A 66 3.83 -5.93 4.21
CA MET A 66 5.28 -5.87 4.40
C MET A 66 5.78 -7.06 5.22
N TYR A 67 5.10 -7.42 6.30
CA TYR A 67 5.41 -8.59 7.10
C TYR A 67 5.28 -9.90 6.28
N ALA A 68 4.22 -9.99 5.46
CA ALA A 68 3.95 -11.12 4.58
C ALA A 68 5.02 -11.35 3.49
N LYS A 69 5.87 -10.36 3.19
CA LYS A 69 6.98 -10.54 2.25
C LYS A 69 7.88 -11.70 2.68
N ASN A 70 8.17 -11.82 3.97
CA ASN A 70 9.14 -12.79 4.49
C ASN A 70 8.51 -13.90 5.35
N HIS A 71 7.19 -13.89 5.52
CA HIS A 71 6.48 -14.83 6.39
C HIS A 71 5.23 -15.40 5.70
N MET A 72 4.84 -16.61 6.09
CA MET A 72 3.55 -17.15 5.67
C MET A 72 2.43 -16.29 6.23
N PHE A 73 1.50 -15.90 5.37
CA PHE A 73 0.46 -14.95 5.74
C PHE A 73 -0.86 -15.33 5.08
N TYR A 74 -1.95 -15.15 5.85
CA TYR A 74 -3.30 -15.51 5.45
C TYR A 74 -4.20 -14.28 5.49
N CYS A 75 -5.09 -14.18 4.51
CA CYS A 75 -6.06 -13.11 4.45
C CYS A 75 -7.02 -13.19 5.64
N LYS A 76 -7.27 -12.05 6.32
CA LYS A 76 -8.22 -11.99 7.44
C LYS A 76 -9.67 -12.21 7.02
N HIS A 77 -9.99 -11.94 5.76
CA HIS A 77 -11.36 -11.99 5.25
C HIS A 77 -11.77 -13.37 4.76
N CYS A 78 -10.91 -14.04 3.98
CA CYS A 78 -11.24 -15.35 3.38
C CYS A 78 -10.41 -16.52 3.94
N GLY A 79 -9.42 -16.25 4.79
CA GLY A 79 -8.54 -17.29 5.36
C GLY A 79 -7.54 -17.89 4.35
N GLU A 80 -7.58 -17.52 3.08
CA GLU A 80 -6.65 -18.02 2.09
C GLU A 80 -5.25 -17.43 2.24
N ARG A 81 -4.24 -18.22 1.86
CA ARG A 81 -2.85 -17.81 1.85
C ARG A 81 -2.63 -16.71 0.81
N ILE A 82 -1.99 -15.62 1.23
CA ILE A 82 -1.53 -14.56 0.32
C ILE A 82 -0.12 -14.92 -0.11
N ASP A 83 0.08 -15.10 -1.41
CA ASP A 83 1.41 -15.30 -2.00
C ASP A 83 2.01 -13.96 -2.41
N ILE A 84 3.28 -13.74 -2.03
CA ILE A 84 4.00 -12.48 -2.26
C ILE A 84 5.24 -12.78 -3.11
N GLN A 85 5.28 -12.23 -4.33
CA GLN A 85 6.35 -12.47 -5.31
C GLN A 85 7.13 -11.18 -5.65
#